data_AF-A0A6N6MZR2-F1
#
_entry.id   AF-A0A6N6MZR2-F1
#
_cell.length_a   1.000
_cell.length_b   1.000
_cell.length_c   1.000
_cell.angle_alpha   90.00
_cell.angle_beta   90.00
_cell.angle_gamma   90.00
#
_symmetry.space_group_name_H-M   'P 1'
#
loop_
_entity.id
_entity.type
_entity.pdbx_description
1 polymer ?
#
loop_
_entity_poly.entity_id
_entity_poly.type
_entity_poly.pdbx_seq_one_letter_code
_entity_poly.pdbx_strand_id
1 'polypeptide(L)'
;MSGYHPDGILDNLIFGLKVWLDEIRWMGKTSLRRFEIGRLEKQLEEEYVHLGRIAEAPRGRKEEKERTLGQIKFLKEEINTLQEELEQGDKERKAARKGAE
;
A
#
# COMPACT_ATOMS: atom_id res chain seq x y z
N MET A 1 -44.83 7.83 15.06
CA MET A 1 -44.09 8.80 14.23
C MET A 1 -43.17 9.60 15.14
N SER A 2 -41.86 9.42 15.02
CA SER A 2 -40.88 10.31 15.64
C SER A 2 -39.91 10.69 14.53
N GLY A 3 -40.15 11.85 13.93
CA GLY A 3 -39.31 12.39 12.87
C GLY A 3 -38.01 12.86 13.47
N TYR A 4 -36.90 12.22 13.07
CA TYR A 4 -35.59 12.83 13.19
C TYR A 4 -35.62 14.11 12.32
N HIS A 5 -35.56 15.27 12.96
CA HIS A 5 -35.28 16.55 12.31
C HIS A 5 -33.79 16.86 12.50
N PRO A 6 -32.91 16.52 11.54
CA PRO A 6 -31.52 16.95 11.55
C PRO A 6 -31.42 18.40 11.03
N ASP A 7 -32.01 19.36 11.73
CA ASP A 7 -32.01 20.76 11.31
C ASP A 7 -31.13 21.63 12.22
N GLY A 8 -29.97 21.08 12.62
CA GLY A 8 -28.91 21.81 13.30
C GLY A 8 -27.72 22.02 12.38
N ILE A 9 -27.34 23.28 12.12
CA ILE A 9 -26.07 23.63 11.43
C ILE A 9 -24.88 22.91 12.08
N LEU A 10 -24.93 22.74 13.41
CA LEU A 10 -23.91 22.02 14.19
C LEU A 10 -23.86 20.52 13.87
N ASP A 11 -24.99 19.85 13.66
CA ASP A 11 -25.03 18.42 13.33
C ASP A 11 -24.44 18.15 11.94
N ASN A 12 -24.74 19.02 10.98
CA ASN A 12 -24.13 18.97 9.65
C ASN A 12 -22.62 19.25 9.69
N LEU A 13 -22.16 20.18 10.55
CA LEU A 13 -20.74 20.44 10.75
C LEU A 13 -20.01 19.23 11.37
N ILE A 14 -20.60 18.61 12.39
CA ILE A 14 -20.05 17.41 13.03
C ILE A 14 -19.98 16.25 12.03
N PHE A 15 -21.04 16.06 11.24
CA PHE A 15 -21.07 15.05 10.18
C PHE A 15 -19.98 15.29 9.13
N GLY A 16 -19.86 16.52 8.63
CA GLY A 16 -18.82 16.90 7.67
C GLY A 16 -17.41 16.69 8.21
N LEU A 17 -17.16 17.05 9.48
CA LEU A 17 -15.88 16.84 10.15
C LEU A 17 -15.54 15.35 10.27
N LYS A 18 -16.52 14.51 10.60
CA LYS A 18 -16.32 13.05 10.70
C LYS A 18 -15.91 12.45 9.35
N VAL A 19 -16.62 12.82 8.27
CA VAL A 19 -16.28 12.38 6.91
C VAL A 19 -14.88 12.84 6.51
N TRP A 20 -14.52 14.08 6.84
CA TRP A 20 -13.19 14.61 6.56
C TRP A 20 -12.06 13.89 7.33
N LEU A 21 -12.29 13.53 8.60
CA LEU A 21 -11.34 12.74 9.38
C LEU A 21 -11.16 11.32 8.82
N ASP A 22 -12.25 10.69 8.38
CA ASP A 22 -12.19 9.38 7.72
C ASP A 22 -11.42 9.45 6.39
N GLU A 23 -11.53 10.57 5.66
CA GLU A 23 -10.74 10.84 4.45
C GLU A 23 -9.24 10.91 4.75
N ILE A 24 -8.85 11.73 5.73
CA ILE A 24 -7.43 11.88 6.11
C ILE A 24 -6.85 10.56 6.58
N ARG A 25 -7.60 9.82 7.41
CA ARG A 25 -7.14 8.53 7.92
C ARG A 25 -6.87 7.56 6.79
N TRP A 26 -7.75 7.52 5.79
CA TRP A 26 -7.56 6.69 4.62
C TRP A 26 -6.37 7.16 3.79
N MET A 27 -6.26 8.46 3.50
CA MET A 27 -5.12 9.02 2.75
C MET A 27 -3.78 8.72 3.43
N GLY A 28 -3.74 8.79 4.76
CA GLY A 28 -2.56 8.46 5.56
C GLY A 28 -2.16 6.99 5.40
N LYS A 29 -3.11 6.06 5.54
CA LYS A 29 -2.86 4.63 5.33
C LYS A 29 -2.35 4.33 3.93
N THR A 30 -3.01 4.88 2.91
CA THR A 30 -2.61 4.71 1.51
C THR A 30 -1.22 5.26 1.24
N SER A 31 -0.90 6.42 1.79
CA SER A 31 0.42 7.04 1.66
C SER A 31 1.53 6.20 2.29
N LEU A 32 1.29 5.69 3.51
CA LEU A 32 2.25 4.81 4.19
C LEU A 32 2.49 3.53 3.40
N ARG A 33 1.44 2.92 2.86
CA ARG A 33 1.54 1.69 2.05
C ARG A 33 2.32 1.93 0.75
N ARG A 34 2.07 3.04 0.06
CA ARG A 34 2.84 3.44 -1.13
C ARG A 34 4.31 3.71 -0.81
N PHE A 35 4.59 4.32 0.34
CA PHE A 35 5.97 4.52 0.80
C PHE A 35 6.67 3.20 1.07
N GLU A 36 5.99 2.25 1.72
CA GLU A 36 6.51 0.92 1.97
C GLU A 36 6.85 0.18 0.67
N ILE A 37 5.96 0.21 -0.32
CA ILE A 37 6.22 -0.33 -1.67
C ILE A 37 7.46 0.33 -2.27
N GLY A 38 7.54 1.66 -2.30
CA GLY A 38 8.69 2.36 -2.88
C GLY A 38 10.01 2.04 -2.17
N ARG A 39 9.99 1.75 -0.86
CA ARG A 39 11.16 1.27 -0.12
C ARG A 39 11.56 -0.15 -0.57
N LEU A 40 10.60 -1.06 -0.73
CA LEU A 40 10.85 -2.43 -1.19
C LEU A 40 11.35 -2.46 -2.64
N GLU A 41 10.82 -1.61 -3.51
CA GLU A 41 11.30 -1.46 -4.90
C GLU A 41 12.77 -1.03 -4.95
N LYS A 42 13.18 -0.09 -4.08
CA LYS A 42 14.60 0.29 -3.95
C LYS A 42 15.46 -0.89 -3.48
N GLN A 43 15.00 -1.63 -2.48
CA GLN A 43 15.71 -2.83 -2.03
C GLN A 43 15.82 -3.88 -3.13
N LEU A 44 14.77 -4.06 -3.94
CA LEU A 44 14.78 -4.98 -5.07
C LEU A 44 15.82 -4.57 -6.13
N GLU A 45 15.95 -3.28 -6.42
CA GLU A 45 16.98 -2.75 -7.33
C GLU A 45 18.39 -3.02 -6.78
N GLU A 46 18.62 -2.81 -5.49
CA GLU A 46 19.90 -3.10 -4.82
C GLU A 46 20.27 -4.59 -4.93
N GLU A 47 19.32 -5.50 -4.71
CA GLU A 47 19.53 -6.94 -4.84
C GLU A 47 19.83 -7.36 -6.30
N TYR A 48 19.21 -6.69 -7.29
CA TYR A 48 19.55 -6.90 -8.70
C TYR A 48 20.98 -6.47 -9.04
N VAL A 49 21.41 -5.32 -8.52
CA VAL A 49 22.80 -4.86 -8.67
C VAL A 49 23.76 -5.85 -8.00
N HIS A 50 23.42 -6.34 -6.82
CA HIS A 50 24.22 -7.35 -6.11
C HIS A 50 24.34 -8.65 -6.92
N LEU A 51 23.23 -9.14 -7.47
CA LEU A 51 23.20 -10.31 -8.35
C LEU A 51 24.10 -10.15 -9.57
N GLY A 52 24.10 -8.97 -10.20
CA GLY A 52 24.99 -8.64 -11.32
C GLY A 52 26.47 -8.76 -10.93
N ARG A 53 26.84 -8.19 -9.78
CA ARG A 53 28.22 -8.29 -9.25
C ARG A 53 28.64 -9.72 -8.91
N ILE A 54 27.71 -10.55 -8.45
CA ILE A 54 27.97 -11.98 -8.21
C ILE A 54 28.21 -12.71 -9.54
N ALA A 55 27.43 -12.38 -10.58
CA ALA A 55 27.57 -13.00 -11.90
C ALA A 55 28.90 -12.66 -12.59
N GLU A 56 29.46 -11.47 -12.35
CA GLU A 56 30.77 -11.06 -12.86
C GLU A 56 31.96 -11.75 -12.16
N ALA A 57 31.74 -12.39 -11.01
CA ALA A 57 32.79 -13.02 -10.23
C ALA A 57 33.11 -14.45 -10.74
N PRO A 58 34.35 -14.75 -11.16
CA PRO A 58 34.66 -15.94 -11.95
C PRO A 58 34.60 -17.30 -11.21
N ARG A 59 34.50 -17.36 -9.86
CA ARG A 59 34.34 -18.64 -9.13
C ARG A 59 33.60 -18.49 -7.78
N GLY A 60 32.74 -19.46 -7.46
CA GLY A 60 32.49 -19.89 -6.07
C GLY A 60 31.27 -19.34 -5.33
N ARG A 61 30.48 -18.42 -5.90
CA ARG A 61 29.39 -17.74 -5.17
C ARG A 61 27.99 -18.33 -5.41
N LYS A 62 27.88 -19.66 -5.46
CA LYS A 62 26.60 -20.33 -5.74
C LYS A 62 25.57 -20.08 -4.63
N GLU A 63 25.98 -20.21 -3.37
CA GLU A 63 25.10 -19.97 -2.22
C GLU A 63 24.66 -18.50 -2.12
N GLU A 64 25.57 -17.55 -2.33
CA GLU A 64 25.27 -16.12 -2.34
C GLU A 64 24.28 -15.77 -3.47
N LYS A 65 24.45 -16.39 -4.65
CA LYS A 65 23.53 -16.24 -5.78
C LYS A 65 22.14 -16.80 -5.44
N GLU A 66 22.05 -18.00 -4.88
CA GLU A 66 20.78 -18.63 -4.51
C GLU A 66 20.03 -17.80 -3.44
N ARG A 67 20.76 -17.29 -2.45
CA ARG A 67 20.22 -16.38 -1.44
C ARG A 67 19.66 -15.09 -2.06
N THR A 68 20.45 -14.44 -2.91
CA THR A 68 20.06 -13.20 -3.60
C THR A 68 18.80 -13.42 -4.46
N LEU A 69 18.74 -14.54 -5.19
CA LEU A 69 17.56 -14.90 -5.98
C LEU A 69 16.32 -15.14 -5.09
N GLY A 70 16.49 -15.77 -3.92
CA GLY A 70 15.44 -15.93 -2.93
C GLY A 70 14.92 -14.59 -2.41
N GLN A 71 15.82 -13.65 -2.09
CA GLN A 71 15.45 -12.29 -1.66
C GLN A 71 14.70 -11.53 -2.75
N ILE A 72 15.18 -11.58 -3.99
CA ILE A 72 14.49 -10.97 -5.14
C ILE A 72 13.08 -11.54 -5.30
N LYS A 73 12.94 -12.87 -5.21
CA LYS A 73 11.62 -13.52 -5.32
C LYS A 73 10.68 -13.03 -4.21
N PHE A 74 11.16 -13.06 -2.97
CA PHE A 74 10.38 -12.60 -1.82
C PHE A 74 9.96 -11.13 -1.96
N LEU A 75 10.88 -10.23 -2.30
CA LEU A 75 10.60 -8.80 -2.47
C LEU A 75 9.54 -8.56 -3.55
N LYS A 76 9.58 -9.31 -4.66
CA LYS A 76 8.55 -9.22 -5.70
C LYS A 76 7.18 -9.67 -5.22
N GLU A 77 7.11 -10.79 -4.51
CA GLU A 77 5.87 -11.32 -3.94
C GLU A 77 5.26 -10.33 -2.94
N GLU A 78 6.09 -9.74 -2.07
CA GLU A 78 5.68 -8.75 -1.09
C GLU A 78 5.16 -7.47 -1.76
N ILE A 79 5.91 -6.92 -2.73
CA ILE A 79 5.49 -5.72 -3.50
C ILE A 79 4.14 -5.97 -4.17
N ASN A 80 3.99 -7.12 -4.85
CA ASN A 80 2.75 -7.45 -5.53
C ASN A 80 1.58 -7.57 -4.55
N THR A 81 1.80 -8.22 -3.40
CA THR A 81 0.79 -8.33 -2.33
C THR A 81 0.33 -6.96 -1.84
N LEU A 82 1.27 -6.05 -1.54
CA LEU A 82 0.95 -4.70 -1.08
C LEU A 82 0.24 -3.85 -2.15
N GLN A 83 0.57 -4.06 -3.43
CA GLN A 83 -0.11 -3.41 -4.56
C GLN A 83 -1.55 -3.91 -4.69
N GLU A 84 -1.77 -5.22 -4.61
CA GLU A 84 -3.11 -5.83 -4.65
C GLU A 84 -4.00 -5.34 -3.51
N GLU A 85 -3.45 -5.25 -2.29
CA GLU A 85 -4.18 -4.72 -1.13
C GLU A 85 -4.55 -3.24 -1.30
N LEU A 86 -3.67 -2.43 -1.89
CA LEU A 86 -3.99 -1.04 -2.22
C LEU A 86 -5.12 -0.94 -3.23
N GLU A 87 -5.08 -1.75 -4.30
CA GLU A 87 -6.14 -1.77 -5.30
C GLU A 87 -7.47 -2.27 -4.72
N GLN A 88 -7.44 -3.29 -3.87
CA GLN A 88 -8.62 -3.79 -3.20
C GLN A 88 -9.22 -2.72 -2.28
N GLY A 89 -8.39 -2.05 -1.48
CA GLY A 89 -8.84 -0.93 -0.63
C GLY A 89 -9.44 0.23 -1.43
N ASP A 90 -8.87 0.55 -2.58
CA ASP A 90 -9.42 1.56 -3.51
C ASP A 90 -10.79 1.12 -4.08
N LYS A 91 -10.95 -0.17 -4.44
CA LYS A 91 -12.21 -0.73 -4.96
C LYS A 91 -13.30 -0.73 -3.89
N GLU A 92 -13.00 -1.21 -2.69
CA GLU A 92 -13.93 -1.23 -1.54
C GLU A 92 -14.42 0.18 -1.21
N ARG A 93 -13.52 1.16 -1.22
CA ARG A 93 -13.88 2.56 -0.97
C ARG A 93 -14.78 3.15 -2.05
N LYS A 94 -14.49 2.89 -3.32
CA LYS A 94 -15.35 3.33 -4.44
C LYS A 94 -16.73 2.70 -4.35
N ALA A 95 -16.82 1.43 -3.96
CA ALA A 95 -18.09 0.75 -3.73
C ALA A 95 -18.86 1.37 -2.55
N ALA A 96 -18.19 1.65 -1.43
CA ALA A 96 -18.81 2.29 -0.26
C ALA A 96 -19.36 3.68 -0.57
N ARG A 97 -18.68 4.47 -1.42
CA ARG A 97 -19.19 5.78 -1.86
C ARG A 97 -20.41 5.67 -2.78
N LYS A 98 -20.41 4.72 -3.73
CA LYS A 98 -21.55 4.49 -4.63
C LYS A 98 -22.81 3.95 -3.95
N GLY A 99 -22.67 3.28 -2.81
CA GLY A 99 -23.81 2.83 -2.00
C GLY A 99 -24.38 3.90 -1.07
N ALA A 100 -23.72 5.05 -0.97
CA ALA A 100 -24.12 6.20 -0.14
C ALA A 100 -24.73 7.36 -0.96
N GLU A 101 -24.67 7.27 -2.30
CA GLU A 101 -25.38 8.13 -3.26
C GLU A 101 -26.76 7.55 -3.59
#